data_AF-A0A7V9F139-F1
#
_entry.id   AF-A0A7V9F139-F1
#
_cell.length_a   1.000
_cell.length_b   1.000
_cell.length_c   1.000
_cell.angle_alpha   90.00
_cell.angle_beta   90.00
_cell.angle_gamma   90.00
#
_symmetry.space_group_name_H-M   'P 1'
#
loop_
_entity.id
_entity.type
_entity.pdbx_description
1 polymer ?
#
loop_
_entity_poly.entity_id
_entity_poly.type
_entity_poly.pdbx_seq_one_letter_code
_entity_poly.pdbx_strand_id
1 'polypeptide(L)' 'MATGKPKRAKCEDCFFHQNMLCALDLGEPCTTFRPAERGLAPERQLAFTFRTDRTRVAYAFRQPY' A
#
# COMPACT_ATOMS: atom_id res chain seq x y z
N MET A 1 -16.77 17.21 11.83
CA MET A 1 -16.01 17.09 10.55
C MET A 1 -17.00 16.65 9.49
N ALA A 2 -17.40 17.53 8.58
CA ALA A 2 -18.44 17.23 7.59
C ALA A 2 -17.92 16.19 6.58
N THR A 3 -18.46 14.97 6.64
CA THR A 3 -18.24 13.94 5.62
C THR A 3 -19.05 14.29 4.38
N GLY A 4 -18.45 15.06 3.48
CA GLY A 4 -19.02 15.38 2.17
C GLY A 4 -19.22 14.13 1.32
N LYS A 5 -20.29 14.12 0.50
CA LYS A 5 -20.56 13.07 -0.50
C LYS A 5 -19.30 12.79 -1.32
N PRO A 6 -18.97 11.51 -1.62
CA PRO A 6 -17.81 11.21 -2.47
C PRO A 6 -18.03 11.87 -3.82
N LYS A 7 -17.22 12.89 -4.13
CA LYS A 7 -17.17 13.45 -5.49
C LYS A 7 -16.75 12.32 -6.43
N ARG A 8 -17.31 12.30 -7.64
CA ARG A 8 -16.86 11.38 -8.69
C ARG A 8 -15.37 11.66 -8.91
N ALA A 9 -14.53 10.66 -8.68
CA ALA A 9 -13.09 10.76 -8.86
C ALA A 9 -12.78 11.09 -10.32
N LYS A 10 -11.96 12.11 -10.55
CA LYS A 10 -11.48 12.48 -11.89
C LYS A 10 -10.01 12.14 -12.05
N CYS A 11 -9.54 12.08 -13.30
CA CYS A 11 -8.11 11.92 -13.58
C CYS A 11 -7.27 13.08 -12.99
N GLU A 12 -7.84 14.29 -12.93
CA GLU A 12 -7.26 15.50 -12.30
C GLU A 12 -6.88 15.28 -10.82
N ASP A 13 -7.62 14.43 -10.11
CA ASP A 13 -7.40 14.11 -8.68
C ASP A 13 -6.39 12.96 -8.48
N CYS A 14 -5.90 12.37 -9.58
CA CYS A 14 -4.97 11.25 -9.56
C CYS A 14 -3.54 11.73 -9.33
N PHE A 15 -2.82 11.06 -8.43
CA PHE A 15 -1.40 11.30 -8.17
C PHE A 15 -0.57 11.30 -9.46
N PHE A 16 -0.81 10.36 -10.36
CA PHE A 16 -0.04 10.24 -11.60
C PHE A 16 -0.25 11.43 -12.54
N HIS A 17 -1.46 11.97 -12.63
CA HIS A 17 -1.74 13.14 -13.47
C HIS A 17 -1.06 14.40 -12.89
N GLN A 18 -1.18 14.63 -11.58
CA GLN A 18 -0.55 15.78 -10.91
C GLN A 18 0.98 15.76 -11.01
N ASN A 19 1.59 14.57 -11.12
CA ASN A 19 3.03 14.40 -11.29
C ASN A 19 3.46 14.25 -12.77
N MET A 20 2.56 14.40 -13.74
CA MET A 20 2.84 14.18 -15.17
C MET A 20 3.39 12.77 -15.48
N LEU A 21 3.01 11.78 -14.66
CA LEU A 21 3.37 10.36 -14.77
C LEU A 21 2.23 9.50 -15.33
N CYS A 22 1.11 10.11 -15.70
CA CYS A 22 -0.04 9.37 -16.23
C CYS A 22 0.25 8.95 -17.68
N ALA A 23 0.15 7.66 -17.96
CA ALA A 23 0.38 7.12 -19.31
C ALA A 23 -0.83 7.28 -20.26
N LEU A 24 -2.00 7.65 -19.72
CA LEU A 24 -3.26 7.69 -20.46
C LEU A 24 -3.84 9.11 -20.42
N ASP A 25 -4.14 9.68 -21.59
CA ASP A 25 -4.86 10.95 -21.73
C ASP A 25 -6.37 10.70 -21.76
N LEU A 26 -6.90 10.22 -20.63
CA LEU A 26 -8.32 9.92 -20.45
C LEU A 26 -8.97 10.97 -19.56
N GLY A 27 -10.14 11.47 -19.95
CA GLY A 27 -10.96 12.35 -19.11
C GLY A 27 -11.61 11.62 -17.91
N GLU A 28 -11.47 10.30 -17.84
CA GLU A 28 -11.99 9.43 -16.78
C GLU A 28 -10.86 8.93 -15.86
N PRO A 29 -11.15 8.55 -14.60
CA PRO A 29 -10.14 8.01 -13.70
C PRO A 29 -9.49 6.75 -14.30
N CYS A 30 -8.16 6.75 -14.37
CA CYS A 30 -7.40 5.62 -14.92
C CYS A 30 -7.55 4.35 -14.07
N THR A 31 -7.29 3.18 -14.67
CA THR A 31 -7.34 1.89 -13.96
C THR A 31 -6.36 1.81 -12.78
N THR A 32 -5.28 2.61 -12.83
CA THR A 32 -4.30 2.77 -11.75
C THR A 32 -4.59 3.96 -10.84
N PHE A 33 -5.83 4.45 -10.78
CA PHE A 33 -6.19 5.63 -9.99
C PHE A 33 -5.70 5.50 -8.53
N ARG A 34 -4.97 6.52 -8.10
CA ARG A 34 -4.47 6.68 -6.73
C ARG A 34 -4.75 8.13 -6.31
N PRO A 35 -5.53 8.36 -5.24
CA PRO A 35 -5.80 9.72 -4.77
C PRO A 35 -4.50 10.39 -4.32
N ALA A 36 -4.31 11.64 -4.72
CA ALA A 36 -3.07 12.38 -4.46
C ALA A 36 -2.81 12.67 -2.96
N GLU A 37 -3.83 12.63 -2.11
CA GLU A 37 -3.77 13.01 -0.69
C GLU A 37 -2.72 12.23 0.13
N ARG A 38 -2.52 10.95 -0.16
CA ARG A 38 -1.64 10.05 0.62
C ARG A 38 -0.29 9.78 -0.06
N GLY A 39 -0.09 10.25 -1.29
CA GLY A 39 1.02 9.84 -2.14
C GLY A 39 1.03 8.32 -2.45
N LEU A 40 2.15 7.83 -3.00
CA LEU A 40 2.36 6.40 -3.33
C LEU A 40 2.97 5.59 -2.18
N ALA A 41 2.83 6.05 -0.94
CA ALA A 41 3.39 5.36 0.21
C ALA A 41 2.56 4.10 0.53
N PRO A 42 3.15 2.89 0.50
CA PRO A 42 2.47 1.70 1.00
C PRO A 42 2.18 1.87 2.50
N GLU A 43 1.13 1.20 2.99
CA GLU A 43 0.90 1.17 4.42
C GLU A 43 2.10 0.55 5.14
N ARG A 44 2.39 1.06 6.34
CA ARG A 44 3.44 0.47 7.16
C ARG A 44 3.05 -0.96 7.50
N GLN A 45 3.73 -1.91 6.87
CA GLN A 45 3.63 -3.32 7.23
C GLN A 45 3.98 -3.49 8.71
N LEU A 46 3.14 -4.21 9.45
CA LEU A 46 3.41 -4.53 10.86
C LEU A 46 4.67 -5.38 10.95
N ALA A 47 5.51 -5.10 11.96
CA ALA A 47 6.65 -5.94 12.25
C ALA A 47 6.20 -7.21 12.98
N PHE A 48 6.80 -8.35 12.64
CA PHE A 48 6.60 -9.57 13.41
C PHE A 48 7.20 -9.42 14.80
N THR A 49 6.41 -9.68 15.84
CA THR A 49 6.91 -9.80 17.21
C THR A 49 7.30 -11.24 17.46
N PHE A 50 8.60 -11.54 17.45
CA PHE A 50 9.09 -12.86 17.87
C PHE A 50 8.91 -13.02 19.37
N ARG A 51 8.09 -13.99 19.78
CA ARG A 51 8.02 -14.43 21.17
C ARG A 51 9.10 -15.49 21.38
N THR A 52 10.22 -15.12 21.98
CA THR A 52 11.24 -16.08 22.45
C THR A 52 10.80 -16.69 23.78
N ASP A 53 9.61 -17.28 23.85
CA ASP A 53 9.42 -18.38 24.78
C ASP A 53 10.01 -19.58 24.06
N ARG A 54 11.09 -20.15 24.60
CA ARG A 54 11.87 -21.19 23.93
C ARG A 54 10.94 -22.35 23.58
N THR A 55 10.44 -22.38 22.35
CA THR A 55 9.95 -23.60 21.73
C THR A 55 11.16 -24.52 21.68
N ARG A 56 11.28 -25.37 22.69
CA ARG A 56 12.15 -26.54 22.68
C ARG A 56 11.59 -27.43 21.59
N VAL A 57 12.00 -27.16 20.35
CA VAL A 57 11.56 -27.92 19.18
C VAL A 57 11.90 -29.38 19.44
N ALA A 58 10.89 -30.23 19.47
CA ALA A 58 11.06 -31.69 19.62
C ALA A 58 11.91 -32.27 18.48
N TYR A 59 12.01 -31.56 17.36
CA TYR A 59 12.73 -31.96 16.16
C TYR A 59 13.73 -30.87 15.75
N ALA A 60 14.87 -30.82 16.44
CA ALA A 60 16.04 -30.12 15.91
C ALA A 60 16.76 -31.03 14.90
N PHE A 61 17.01 -30.53 13.69
CA PHE A 61 17.86 -31.22 12.74
C PHE A 61 19.29 -31.29 13.30
N ARG A 62 19.91 -32.48 13.28
CA ARG A 62 21.31 -32.62 13.69
C ARG A 62 22.17 -31.75 12.80
N GLN A 63 22.98 -30.89 13.42
CA GLN A 63 24.05 -30.21 12.71
C GLN A 63 25.12 -31.25 12.35
N PRO A 64 25.53 -31.37 11.08
CA PRO A 64 26.72 -32.13 10.74
C PRO A 64 27.94 -31.34 11.22
N TYR A 65 28.91 -32.09 11.75
CA TYR A 65 30.20 -31.60 12.24
C TYR A 65 31.08 -31.07 11.10
#